data_AF-A0A4U0XB79-F1
#
_entry.id   AF-A0A4U0XB79-F1
#
_cell.length_a   1.000
_cell.length_b   1.000
_cell.length_c   1.000
_cell.angle_alpha   90.00
_cell.angle_beta   90.00
_cell.angle_gamma   90.00
#
_symmetry.space_group_name_H-M   'P 1'
#
loop_
_entity.id
_entity.type
_entity.pdbx_description
1 polymer ?
#
loop_
_entity_poly.entity_id
_entity_poly.type
_entity_poly.pdbx_seq_one_letter_code
_entity_poly.pdbx_strand_id
1 'polypeptide(L)'
;MLGRWMRMFTIPNQSSMPKAYTQFTEERDPGDDHAYLEAEGGSRLMPSGNRDRLVDCMEEFVKYTIVMRQHFDLFIDRYSERSERGAKRAREEVAAETKEKAGQEGNAKSLGGKEEVNGVDVNGI
;
A
#
# COMPACT_ATOMS: atom_id res chain seq x y z
N MET A 1 14.19 6.74 8.52
CA MET A 1 13.66 5.47 9.10
C MET A 1 12.19 5.24 8.82
N LEU A 2 11.30 6.23 8.97
CA LEU A 2 9.85 6.06 8.73
C LEU A 2 9.52 5.51 7.34
N GLY A 3 10.17 6.02 6.27
CA GLY A 3 9.98 5.52 4.91
C GLY A 3 10.17 4.00 4.77
N ARG A 4 11.15 3.43 5.48
CA ARG A 4 11.38 1.98 5.54
C ARG A 4 10.18 1.23 6.13
N TRP A 5 9.64 1.74 7.24
CA TRP A 5 8.48 1.14 7.91
C TRP A 5 7.19 1.27 7.10
N MET A 6 7.03 2.39 6.39
CA MET A 6 5.94 2.60 5.43
C MET A 6 6.15 1.86 4.11
N ARG A 7 7.24 1.09 3.97
CA ARG A 7 7.58 0.33 2.75
C ARG A 7 7.75 1.22 1.51
N MET A 8 8.23 2.44 1.70
CA MET A 8 8.54 3.39 0.63
C MET A 8 9.98 3.23 0.15
N PHE A 9 10.18 3.41 -1.16
CA PHE A 9 11.51 3.60 -1.74
C PHE A 9 11.98 5.02 -1.42
N THR A 10 12.88 5.14 -0.46
CA THR A 10 13.50 6.42 -0.09
C THR A 10 14.74 6.62 -0.95
N ILE A 11 14.80 7.70 -1.71
CA ILE A 11 15.97 8.04 -2.54
C ILE A 11 17.21 8.30 -1.65
N PRO A 12 18.43 8.06 -2.14
CA PRO A 12 19.64 8.24 -1.35
C PRO A 12 19.96 9.71 -1.03
N ASN A 13 19.69 10.64 -1.94
CA ASN A 13 20.00 12.05 -1.71
C ASN A 13 18.99 12.70 -0.74
N GLN A 14 19.49 13.60 0.10
CA GLN A 14 18.69 14.32 1.09
C GLN A 14 19.21 15.75 1.26
N SER A 15 18.30 16.67 1.56
CA SER A 15 18.64 18.06 1.86
C SER A 15 18.55 18.33 3.36
N SER A 16 19.51 19.08 3.88
CA SER A 16 19.55 19.55 5.26
C SER A 16 19.96 21.03 5.26
N MET A 17 19.04 21.90 5.68
CA MET A 17 19.20 23.35 5.64
C MET A 17 19.63 23.88 7.03
N PRO A 18 20.92 24.18 7.28
CA PRO A 18 21.35 24.75 8.54
C PRO A 18 20.82 26.17 8.71
N LYS A 19 20.37 26.53 9.92
CA LYS A 19 19.78 27.84 10.24
C LYS A 19 18.75 28.28 9.19
N ALA A 20 17.80 27.41 8.88
CA ALA A 20 16.85 27.60 7.78
C ALA A 20 16.19 28.99 7.75
N TYR A 21 15.90 29.59 8.92
CA TYR A 21 15.33 30.94 9.04
C TYR A 21 16.16 32.06 8.40
N THR A 22 17.46 31.85 8.14
CA THR A 22 18.34 32.83 7.45
C THR A 22 18.53 32.54 5.96
N GLN A 23 17.89 31.50 5.42
CA GLN A 23 18.13 31.03 4.05
C GLN A 23 17.06 31.53 3.05
N PHE A 24 16.11 32.34 3.50
CA PHE A 24 15.00 32.83 2.69
C PHE A 24 15.06 34.35 2.51
N THR A 25 14.54 34.83 1.37
CA THR A 25 14.42 36.25 1.07
C THR A 25 13.45 36.93 2.04
N GLU A 26 13.72 38.20 2.33
CA GLU A 26 12.81 39.04 3.10
C GLU A 26 11.55 39.35 2.27
N GLU A 27 10.47 39.76 2.94
CA GLU A 27 9.14 40.00 2.34
C GLU A 27 9.15 40.94 1.12
N ARG A 28 10.19 41.77 1.01
CA ARG A 28 10.43 42.67 -0.13
C ARG A 28 11.90 42.62 -0.52
N ASP A 29 12.25 41.84 -1.54
CA ASP A 29 13.57 41.87 -2.17
C ASP A 29 13.59 42.94 -3.28
N PRO A 30 14.31 44.07 -3.12
CA PRO A 30 14.37 45.13 -4.12
C PRO A 30 15.30 44.82 -5.31
N GLY A 31 16.06 43.71 -5.28
CA GLY A 31 17.07 43.37 -6.29
C GLY A 31 16.78 42.10 -7.10
N ASP A 32 15.60 41.50 -6.96
CA ASP A 32 15.21 40.30 -7.71
C ASP A 32 14.61 40.66 -9.08
N ASP A 33 15.49 40.86 -10.07
CA ASP A 33 15.13 41.12 -11.47
C ASP A 33 14.63 39.85 -12.21
N HIS A 34 14.70 38.67 -11.57
CA HIS A 34 14.33 37.37 -12.13
C HIS A 34 13.07 36.79 -11.48
N ALA A 35 12.12 37.67 -11.14
CA ALA A 35 10.80 37.32 -10.63
C ALA A 35 9.98 36.57 -11.69
N TYR A 36 10.16 35.25 -11.82
CA TYR A 36 9.32 34.44 -12.70
C TYR A 36 7.86 34.33 -12.23
N LEU A 37 7.50 34.90 -11.07
CA LEU A 37 6.11 35.10 -10.66
C LEU A 37 6.02 36.37 -9.80
N GLU A 38 5.45 37.44 -10.35
CA GLU A 38 4.73 38.42 -9.55
C GLU A 38 3.73 37.66 -8.66
N ALA A 39 3.64 38.02 -7.38
CA ALA A 39 2.85 37.36 -6.33
C ALA A 39 3.54 36.16 -5.64
N GLU A 40 4.31 36.48 -4.60
CA GLU A 40 4.22 35.88 -3.26
C GLU A 40 5.25 36.67 -2.43
N GLY A 41 4.79 37.52 -1.51
CA GLY A 41 5.65 38.32 -0.63
C GLY A 41 6.81 37.48 -0.11
N GLY A 42 8.01 38.06 -0.10
CA GLY A 42 9.24 37.30 0.02
C GLY A 42 9.29 36.31 1.18
N SER A 43 10.01 35.23 0.93
CA SER A 43 10.18 33.98 1.69
C SER A 43 10.67 32.90 0.72
N ARG A 44 11.38 33.29 -0.35
CA ARG A 44 11.93 32.36 -1.36
C ARG A 44 13.29 31.89 -0.89
N LEU A 45 13.61 30.62 -1.14
CA LEU A 45 14.94 30.12 -0.80
C LEU A 45 15.99 30.85 -1.65
N MET A 46 16.94 31.51 -0.98
CA MET A 46 17.98 32.29 -1.65
C MET A 46 18.93 31.39 -2.47
N PRO A 47 19.52 31.90 -3.56
CA PRO A 47 20.61 31.21 -4.28
C PRO A 47 21.75 30.83 -3.33
N SER A 48 22.03 29.53 -3.22
CA SER A 48 23.06 28.98 -2.34
C SER A 48 23.31 27.51 -2.70
N GLY A 49 24.45 26.95 -2.26
CA GLY A 49 24.70 25.51 -2.42
C GLY A 49 23.67 24.61 -1.72
N ASN A 50 22.98 25.14 -0.70
CA ASN A 50 21.87 24.45 -0.06
C ASN A 50 20.63 24.36 -0.97
N ARG A 51 20.35 25.43 -1.74
CA ARG A 51 19.31 25.44 -2.77
C ARG A 51 19.67 24.48 -3.90
N ASP A 52 20.93 24.45 -4.33
CA ASP A 52 21.39 23.51 -5.37
C ASP A 52 21.23 22.05 -4.91
N ARG A 53 21.57 21.74 -3.65
CA ARG A 53 21.32 20.41 -3.08
C ARG A 53 19.84 20.02 -3.05
N LEU A 54 18.95 20.97 -2.77
CA LEU A 54 17.51 20.73 -2.82
C LEU A 54 17.06 20.41 -4.25
N VAL A 55 17.58 21.13 -5.25
CA VAL A 55 17.33 20.86 -6.67
C VAL A 55 17.79 19.45 -7.04
N ASP A 56 19.00 19.05 -6.64
CA ASP A 56 19.53 17.70 -6.88
C ASP A 56 18.61 16.62 -6.29
N CYS A 57 18.09 16.83 -5.07
CA CYS A 57 17.17 15.88 -4.42
C CYS A 57 15.86 15.73 -5.20
N MET A 58 15.30 16.84 -5.69
CA MET A 58 14.05 16.82 -6.46
C MET A 58 14.25 16.20 -7.84
N GLU A 59 15.38 16.48 -8.48
CA GLU A 59 15.73 15.86 -9.75
C GLU A 59 15.87 14.34 -9.61
N GLU A 60 16.58 13.88 -8.57
CA GLU A 60 16.71 12.45 -8.24
C GLU A 60 15.36 11.83 -7.90
N PHE A 61 14.53 12.51 -7.11
CA PHE A 61 13.19 12.02 -6.76
C PHE A 61 12.31 11.77 -8.00
N VAL A 62 12.31 12.70 -8.95
CA VAL A 62 11.54 12.57 -10.18
C VAL A 62 12.09 11.45 -11.06
N LYS A 63 13.42 11.37 -11.23
CA LYS A 63 14.08 10.28 -11.97
C LYS A 63 13.73 8.90 -11.40
N TYR A 64 13.86 8.72 -10.08
CA TYR A 64 13.47 7.48 -9.41
C TYR A 64 11.98 7.18 -9.56
N THR A 65 11.12 8.18 -9.44
CA THR A 65 9.67 8.02 -9.59
C THR A 65 9.32 7.49 -10.98
N ILE A 66 9.91 8.06 -12.04
CA ILE A 66 9.67 7.61 -13.42
C ILE A 66 10.08 6.15 -13.60
N VAL A 67 11.27 5.77 -13.11
CA VAL A 67 11.78 4.40 -13.22
C VAL A 67 10.95 3.41 -12.40
N MET A 68 10.62 3.74 -11.16
CA MET A 68 10.00 2.79 -10.23
C MET A 68 8.50 2.63 -10.45
N ARG A 69 7.79 3.69 -10.86
CA ARG A 69 6.33 3.70 -10.94
C ARG A 69 5.78 2.62 -11.88
N GLN A 70 6.46 2.34 -12.98
CA GLN A 70 6.02 1.32 -13.95
C GLN A 70 6.15 -0.12 -13.45
N HIS A 71 6.96 -0.35 -12.43
CA HIS A 71 7.31 -1.69 -11.93
C HIS A 71 6.81 -1.92 -10.50
N PHE A 72 5.92 -1.06 -10.00
CA PHE A 72 5.52 -1.09 -8.59
C PHE A 72 4.87 -2.43 -8.19
N ASP A 73 4.03 -3.00 -9.05
CA ASP A 73 3.39 -4.31 -8.82
C ASP A 73 4.40 -5.45 -8.64
N LEU A 74 5.49 -5.42 -9.40
CA LEU A 74 6.57 -6.39 -9.28
C LEU A 74 7.30 -6.25 -7.93
N PHE A 75 7.57 -5.02 -7.50
CA PHE A 75 8.30 -4.76 -6.26
C PHE A 75 7.51 -5.05 -5.00
N ILE A 76 6.17 -5.00 -5.06
CA ILE A 76 5.30 -5.35 -3.92
C ILE A 76 4.90 -6.82 -3.90
N ASP A 77 5.10 -7.58 -4.98
CA ASP A 77 4.79 -9.01 -5.02
C ASP A 77 5.81 -9.85 -4.24
N ARG A 78 5.54 -10.06 -2.95
CA ARG A 78 6.43 -10.78 -2.03
C ARG A 78 6.15 -12.27 -1.97
N TYR A 79 7.23 -13.06 -2.01
CA TYR A 79 7.18 -14.52 -1.86
C TYR A 79 6.39 -15.00 -0.63
N SER A 80 6.65 -14.41 0.54
CA SER A 80 5.97 -14.81 1.79
C SER A 80 4.45 -14.62 1.70
N GLU A 81 4.01 -13.51 1.09
CA GLU A 81 2.59 -13.20 0.88
C GLU A 81 1.97 -14.15 -0.16
N ARG A 82 2.70 -14.55 -1.20
CA ARG A 82 2.25 -15.59 -2.15
C ARG A 82 2.04 -16.94 -1.47
N SER A 83 3.01 -17.35 -0.66
CA SER A 83 2.97 -18.62 0.08
C SER A 83 1.78 -18.65 1.05
N GLU A 84 1.57 -17.56 1.80
CA GLU A 84 0.43 -17.44 2.71
C GLU A 84 -0.92 -17.50 1.99
N ARG A 85 -1.07 -16.82 0.84
CA ARG A 85 -2.29 -16.92 0.02
C ARG A 85 -2.55 -18.34 -0.47
N GLY A 86 -1.52 -19.07 -0.87
CA GLY A 86 -1.63 -20.48 -1.27
C GLY A 86 -2.07 -21.37 -0.12
N ALA A 87 -1.44 -21.23 1.05
CA ALA A 87 -1.81 -21.98 2.26
C ALA A 87 -3.24 -21.66 2.71
N LYS A 88 -3.67 -20.39 2.60
CA LYS A 88 -5.05 -19.98 2.90
C LYS A 88 -6.06 -20.64 1.96
N ARG A 89 -5.81 -20.62 0.64
CA ARG A 89 -6.67 -21.28 -0.36
C ARG A 89 -6.83 -22.78 -0.08
N ALA A 90 -5.73 -23.48 0.17
CA ALA A 90 -5.77 -24.91 0.49
C ALA A 90 -6.60 -25.20 1.76
N ARG A 91 -6.50 -24.35 2.79
CA ARG A 91 -7.34 -24.48 4.00
C ARG A 91 -8.82 -24.23 3.72
N GLU A 92 -9.13 -23.26 2.86
CA GLU A 92 -10.50 -22.92 2.47
C GLU A 92 -11.15 -24.05 1.65
N GLU A 93 -10.40 -24.67 0.73
CA GLU A 93 -10.83 -25.84 -0.05
C GLU A 93 -11.15 -27.02 0.86
N VAL A 94 -10.23 -27.40 1.76
CA VAL A 94 -10.46 -28.49 2.72
C VAL A 94 -11.67 -28.19 3.62
N ALA A 95 -11.84 -26.94 4.06
CA ALA A 95 -12.98 -26.56 4.88
C ALA A 95 -14.31 -26.63 4.12
N ALA A 96 -14.33 -26.28 2.83
CA ALA A 96 -15.50 -26.39 1.97
C ALA A 96 -15.91 -27.85 1.76
N GLU A 97 -14.97 -28.72 1.41
CA GLU A 97 -15.21 -30.16 1.26
C GLU A 97 -15.74 -30.79 2.55
N THR A 98 -15.19 -30.40 3.71
CA THR A 98 -15.63 -30.91 5.01
C THR A 98 -17.08 -30.49 5.31
N LYS A 99 -17.45 -29.24 5.00
CA LYS A 99 -18.81 -28.73 5.17
C LYS A 99 -19.80 -29.42 4.24
N GLU A 100 -19.41 -29.67 2.98
CA GLU A 100 -20.25 -30.38 2.02
C GLU A 100 -20.53 -31.81 2.48
N LYS A 101 -19.50 -32.55 2.90
CA LYS A 101 -19.64 -33.91 3.46
C LYS A 101 -20.55 -33.92 4.68
N ALA A 102 -20.37 -33.00 5.62
CA ALA A 102 -21.23 -32.88 6.80
C ALA A 102 -22.70 -32.54 6.42
N GLY A 103 -22.91 -31.70 5.41
CA GLY A 103 -24.26 -31.38 4.89
C GLY A 103 -24.94 -32.57 4.20
N GLN A 104 -24.18 -33.34 3.42
CA GLN A 104 -24.67 -34.57 2.79
C GLN A 104 -25.02 -35.63 3.84
N GLU A 105 -24.17 -35.85 4.84
CA GLU A 105 -24.44 -36.77 5.96
C GLU A 105 -25.66 -36.33 6.79
N GLY A 106 -25.80 -35.04 7.08
CA GLY A 106 -26.95 -34.48 7.78
C GLY A 106 -28.25 -34.67 6.99
N ASN A 107 -28.22 -34.41 5.69
CA ASN A 107 -29.36 -34.62 4.81
C ASN A 107 -29.75 -36.10 4.71
N ALA A 108 -28.76 -37.00 4.54
CA ALA A 108 -28.98 -38.44 4.50
C ALA A 108 -29.60 -38.97 5.80
N LYS A 109 -29.12 -38.51 6.97
CA LYS A 109 -29.74 -38.84 8.28
C LYS A 109 -31.17 -38.31 8.40
N SER A 110 -31.45 -37.11 7.87
CA SER A 110 -32.80 -36.54 7.88
C SER A 110 -33.79 -37.28 6.96
N LEU A 111 -33.29 -37.85 5.85
CA LEU A 111 -34.07 -38.65 4.91
C LEU A 111 -34.34 -40.06 5.46
N GLY A 112 -33.36 -40.71 6.09
CA GLY A 112 -33.56 -41.99 6.78
C GLY A 112 -34.45 -41.88 8.03
N GLY A 113 -34.50 -40.70 8.66
CA GLY A 113 -35.42 -40.43 9.78
C GLY A 113 -36.86 -40.11 9.38
N LYS A 114 -37.17 -39.96 8.08
CA LYS A 114 -38.55 -39.72 7.60
C LYS A 114 -39.38 -41.00 7.44
N GLU A 115 -38.76 -42.17 7.56
CA GLU A 115 -39.46 -43.45 7.44
C GLU A 115 -40.24 -43.79 8.71
N GLU A 116 -39.84 -43.30 9.89
CA GLU A 116 -40.59 -43.47 11.14
C GLU A 116 -40.99 -42.13 11.75
N VAL A 117 -42.31 -41.88 11.81
CA VAL A 117 -42.89 -40.74 12.55
C VAL A 117 -43.63 -41.31 13.76
N ASN A 118 -43.17 -40.95 14.97
CA ASN A 118 -43.70 -41.50 16.23
C ASN A 118 -43.66 -43.05 16.30
N GLY A 119 -42.65 -43.69 15.71
CA GLY A 119 -42.48 -45.16 15.75
C GLY A 119 -43.43 -45.95 14.84
N VAL A 120 -44.04 -45.29 13.85
CA VAL A 120 -44.86 -45.93 12.81
C VAL A 120 -44.18 -45.75 11.46
N ASP A 121 -43.91 -46.86 10.77
CA ASP A 121 -43.38 -46.87 9.40
C ASP A 121 -44.45 -46.41 8.41
N VAL A 122 -44.17 -45.34 7.67
CA VAL A 122 -45.11 -44.69 6.74
C VAL A 122 -44.92 -45.10 5.27
N ASN A 123 -43.96 -45.98 4.95
CA ASN A 123 -43.70 -46.42 3.57
C ASN A 123 -44.45 -47.72 3.17
N GLY A 124 -45.34 -48.25 4.02
CA GLY A 124 -46.08 -49.49 3.77
C GLY A 124 -47.60 -49.37 3.95
N ILE A 125 -48.28 -48.74 2.99
CA ILE A 125 -49.70 -49.01 2.65
C ILE A 125 -49.79 -49.21 1.14
#